data_AF-A0A920H7F8-F1
#
_entry.id   AF-A0A920H7F8-F1
#
_cell.length_a   1.000
_cell.length_b   1.000
_cell.length_c   1.000
_cell.angle_alpha   90.00
_cell.angle_beta   90.00
_cell.angle_gamma   90.00
#
_symmetry.space_group_name_H-M   'P 1'
#
loop_
_entity.id
_entity.type
_entity.pdbx_description
1 polymer ?
#
loop_
_entity_poly.entity_id
_entity_poly.type
_entity_poly.pdbx_seq_one_letter_code
_entity_poly.pdbx_strand_id
1 'polypeptide(L)'
;MVDKKITESEIKSFKDLTSGKFQNEICIRSSNNIYNQSMVASFIYHFGEKKTEKLMKKFVNNFARKPSGNDRAQIYSILKGECSIAVVNHYYYARLVKSNEEKDKDIPNKTKIIFLDQNDIGSHVNLSGVGIIKSSKNIKMQTY
;
A
#
# COMPACT_ATOMS: atom_id res chain seq x y z
N MET A 1 -5.53 -3.39 0.12
CA MET A 1 -6.26 -4.53 -0.48
C MET A 1 -6.55 -5.52 0.64
N VAL A 2 -7.70 -6.18 0.58
CA VAL A 2 -8.13 -7.12 1.62
C VAL A 2 -8.69 -8.40 1.00
N ASP A 3 -8.73 -9.48 1.77
CA ASP A 3 -9.54 -10.64 1.44
C ASP A 3 -11.04 -10.28 1.39
N LYS A 4 -11.88 -11.18 0.85
CA LYS A 4 -13.33 -10.94 0.79
C LYS A 4 -14.07 -11.01 2.13
N LYS A 5 -13.44 -11.52 3.20
CA LYS A 5 -14.08 -11.66 4.51
C LYS A 5 -14.11 -10.32 5.26
N ILE A 6 -13.11 -9.47 5.03
CA ILE A 6 -13.08 -8.12 5.59
C ILE A 6 -14.01 -7.21 4.79
N THR A 7 -14.93 -6.52 5.46
CA THR A 7 -15.87 -5.55 4.87
C THR A 7 -15.28 -4.14 4.82
N GLU A 8 -15.78 -3.28 3.93
CA GLU A 8 -15.30 -1.90 3.80
C GLU A 8 -15.63 -1.04 5.03
N SER A 9 -16.66 -1.42 5.78
CA SER A 9 -17.02 -0.73 7.01
C SER A 9 -16.01 -0.97 8.15
N GLU A 10 -15.21 -2.03 8.08
CA GLU A 10 -14.22 -2.39 9.09
C GLU A 10 -12.89 -1.63 8.97
N ILE A 11 -12.58 -1.11 7.78
CA ILE A 11 -11.32 -0.40 7.51
C ILE A 11 -11.64 0.83 6.67
N LYS A 12 -11.72 1.99 7.34
CA LYS A 12 -11.97 3.29 6.68
C LYS A 12 -10.74 4.18 6.65
N SER A 13 -9.84 4.00 7.62
CA SER A 13 -8.63 4.80 7.80
C SER A 13 -7.40 3.93 7.94
N PHE A 14 -6.21 4.51 7.73
CA PHE A 14 -4.97 3.80 8.03
C PHE A 14 -4.89 3.43 9.52
N LYS A 15 -5.48 4.26 10.40
CA LYS A 15 -5.51 4.01 11.84
C LYS A 15 -6.26 2.73 12.20
N ASP A 16 -7.28 2.33 11.44
CA ASP A 16 -8.04 1.10 11.69
C ASP A 16 -7.14 -0.15 11.56
N LEU A 17 -6.12 -0.09 10.69
CA LEU A 17 -5.11 -1.15 10.54
C LEU A 17 -4.26 -1.36 11.80
N THR A 18 -4.34 -0.46 12.79
CA THR A 18 -3.64 -0.57 14.08
C THR A 18 -4.50 -1.18 15.18
N SER A 19 -5.76 -1.51 14.88
CA SER A 19 -6.66 -2.21 15.80
C SER A 19 -6.15 -3.62 16.09
N GLY A 20 -6.30 -4.09 17.33
CA GLY A 20 -5.97 -5.47 17.70
C GLY A 20 -6.79 -6.52 16.94
N LYS A 21 -7.90 -6.11 16.32
CA LYS A 21 -8.70 -6.96 15.41
C LYS A 21 -7.88 -7.53 14.24
N PHE A 22 -6.85 -6.81 13.80
CA PHE A 22 -6.02 -7.21 12.66
C PHE A 22 -4.64 -7.73 13.09
N GLN A 23 -4.54 -8.21 14.33
CA GLN A 23 -3.31 -8.81 14.82
C GLN A 23 -2.93 -10.03 13.96
N ASN A 24 -1.69 -10.05 13.46
CA ASN A 24 -1.18 -11.07 12.55
C ASN A 24 -1.94 -11.17 11.20
N GLU A 25 -2.60 -10.10 10.76
CA GLU A 25 -3.40 -10.11 9.52
C GLU A 25 -2.80 -9.28 8.38
N ILE A 26 -1.68 -8.59 8.61
CA ILE A 26 -1.14 -7.62 7.64
C ILE A 26 0.14 -8.12 6.99
N CYS A 27 0.13 -8.17 5.66
CA CYS A 27 1.31 -8.27 4.83
C CYS A 27 1.69 -6.90 4.24
N ILE A 28 2.97 -6.57 4.36
CA ILE A 28 3.57 -5.41 3.69
C ILE A 28 5.01 -5.74 3.31
N ARG A 29 5.51 -5.05 2.30
CA ARG A 29 6.92 -5.12 1.90
C ARG A 29 7.83 -4.37 2.87
N SER A 30 9.14 -4.56 2.73
CA SER A 30 10.17 -3.92 3.56
C SER A 30 10.06 -2.38 3.60
N SER A 31 10.44 -1.80 4.74
CA SER A 31 10.56 -0.35 4.99
C SER A 31 11.62 0.34 4.12
N ASN A 32 12.56 -0.41 3.55
CA ASN A 32 13.55 0.12 2.59
C ASN A 32 12.94 0.45 1.22
N ASN A 33 11.63 0.26 1.03
CA ASN A 33 10.96 0.67 -0.19
C ASN A 33 10.51 2.13 -0.13
N ILE A 34 10.79 2.88 -1.21
CA ILE A 34 10.45 4.29 -1.34
C ILE A 34 8.95 4.58 -1.17
N TYR A 35 8.04 3.68 -1.58
CA TYR A 35 6.60 3.91 -1.41
C TYR A 35 6.19 3.91 0.06
N ASN A 36 6.73 2.98 0.84
CA ASN A 36 6.52 2.97 2.29
C ASN A 36 7.12 4.20 2.96
N GLN A 37 8.32 4.62 2.54
CA GLN A 37 8.96 5.84 3.06
C GLN A 37 8.13 7.08 2.75
N SER A 38 7.67 7.26 1.52
CA SER A 38 6.82 8.39 1.12
C SER A 38 5.49 8.40 1.88
N MET A 39 4.86 7.23 2.09
CA MET A 39 3.63 7.12 2.87
C MET A 39 3.87 7.54 4.33
N VAL A 40 4.91 7.01 4.99
CA VAL A 40 5.23 7.40 6.37
C VAL A 40 5.62 8.88 6.46
N ALA A 41 6.35 9.42 5.48
CA ALA A 41 6.66 10.84 5.41
C ALA A 41 5.40 11.70 5.33
N SER A 42 4.40 11.28 4.55
CA SER A 42 3.09 11.97 4.51
C SER A 42 2.39 11.96 5.86
N PHE A 43 2.44 10.84 6.60
CA PHE A 43 1.88 10.78 7.95
C PHE A 43 2.63 11.70 8.92
N ILE A 44 3.96 11.79 8.82
CA ILE A 44 4.76 12.75 9.60
C ILE A 44 4.33 14.18 9.29
N TYR A 45 4.13 14.52 8.01
CA TYR A 45 3.67 15.85 7.61
C TYR A 45 2.29 16.20 8.22
N HIS A 46 1.32 15.28 8.17
CA HIS A 46 -0.04 15.53 8.65
C HIS A 46 -0.19 15.42 10.18
N PHE A 47 0.50 14.47 10.82
CA PHE A 47 0.25 14.11 12.22
C PHE A 47 1.41 14.46 13.16
N GLY A 48 2.60 14.77 12.62
CA GLY A 48 3.83 14.97 13.38
C GLY A 48 4.49 13.65 13.79
N GLU A 49 5.81 13.71 14.00
CA GLU A 49 6.67 12.54 14.24
C GLU A 49 6.20 11.65 15.39
N LYS A 50 5.91 12.23 16.56
CA LYS A 50 5.48 11.47 17.75
C LYS A 50 4.19 10.69 17.56
N LYS A 51 3.23 11.24 16.79
CA LYS A 51 1.95 10.54 16.53
C LYS A 51 2.17 9.43 15.50
N THR A 52 2.95 9.71 14.46
CA THR A 52 3.27 8.72 13.43
C THR A 52 4.08 7.56 13.99
N GLU A 53 5.06 7.81 14.86
CA GLU A 53 5.82 6.74 15.52
C GLU A 53 4.90 5.79 16.31
N LYS A 54 3.99 6.34 17.11
CA LYS A 54 3.01 5.55 17.87
C LYS A 54 2.09 4.75 16.95
N LEU A 55 1.65 5.36 15.85
CA LEU A 55 0.82 4.71 14.84
C LEU A 55 1.57 3.54 14.17
N MET A 56 2.80 3.77 13.72
CA MET A 56 3.62 2.77 13.04
C MET A 56 4.00 1.61 13.95
N LYS A 57 4.30 1.85 15.23
CA LYS A 57 4.56 0.76 16.19
C LYS A 57 3.38 -0.20 16.30
N LYS A 58 2.16 0.33 16.41
CA LYS A 58 0.96 -0.50 16.45
C LYS A 58 0.70 -1.21 15.12
N PHE A 59 0.93 -0.54 14.00
CA PHE A 59 0.82 -1.14 12.67
C PHE A 59 1.77 -2.33 12.49
N VAL A 60 3.03 -2.19 12.90
CA VAL A 60 4.05 -3.25 12.84
C VAL A 60 3.67 -4.46 13.71
N ASN A 61 3.07 -4.22 14.87
CA ASN A 61 2.61 -5.30 15.75
C ASN A 61 1.50 -6.18 15.14
N ASN A 62 0.85 -5.70 14.07
CA ASN A 62 -0.21 -6.42 13.37
C ASN A 62 0.30 -7.22 12.16
N PHE A 63 1.61 -7.27 11.93
CA PHE A 63 2.17 -7.98 10.78
C PHE A 63 2.03 -9.50 10.93
N ALA A 64 1.48 -10.15 9.92
CA ALA A 64 1.35 -11.60 9.84
C ALA A 64 2.71 -12.31 9.72
N ARG A 65 3.69 -11.63 9.13
CA ARG A 65 5.05 -12.12 8.90
C ARG A 65 6.04 -10.98 8.78
N LYS A 66 7.34 -11.30 8.85
CA LYS A 66 8.40 -10.32 8.54
C LYS A 66 8.21 -9.78 7.11
N PRO A 67 8.36 -8.46 6.90
CA PRO A 67 8.22 -7.85 5.58
C PRO A 67 9.19 -8.43 4.56
N SER A 68 8.67 -8.89 3.42
CA SER A 68 9.48 -9.48 2.34
C SER A 68 8.75 -9.42 1.00
N GLY A 69 9.48 -9.52 -0.11
CA GLY A 69 8.90 -9.48 -1.46
C GLY A 69 8.48 -8.08 -1.92
N ASN A 70 7.84 -8.02 -3.09
CA ASN A 70 7.27 -6.80 -3.68
C ASN A 70 5.75 -6.74 -3.48
N ASP A 71 5.09 -5.70 -3.96
CA ASP A 71 3.63 -5.52 -3.84
C ASP A 71 2.83 -6.70 -4.41
N ARG A 72 3.23 -7.25 -5.57
CA ARG A 72 2.57 -8.44 -6.14
C ARG A 72 2.67 -9.64 -5.19
N ALA A 73 3.83 -9.84 -4.56
CA ALA A 73 4.00 -10.90 -3.58
C ALA A 73 3.03 -10.74 -2.39
N GLN A 74 2.74 -9.52 -1.95
CA GLN A 74 1.75 -9.30 -0.87
C GLN A 74 0.34 -9.63 -1.34
N ILE A 75 0.01 -9.35 -2.61
CA ILE A 75 -1.28 -9.73 -3.20
C ILE A 75 -1.42 -11.25 -3.20
N TYR A 76 -0.40 -11.97 -3.65
CA TYR A 76 -0.40 -13.44 -3.61
C TYR A 76 -0.42 -14.01 -2.20
N SER A 77 0.17 -13.33 -1.20
CA SER A 77 0.08 -13.75 0.20
C SER A 77 -1.37 -13.81 0.70
N ILE A 78 -2.26 -12.90 0.24
CA ILE A 78 -3.70 -13.00 0.56
C ILE A 78 -4.30 -14.26 -0.06
N LEU A 79 -3.98 -14.57 -1.32
CA LEU A 79 -4.50 -15.76 -2.00
C LEU A 79 -4.05 -17.06 -1.33
N LYS A 80 -2.86 -17.04 -0.70
CA LYS A 80 -2.31 -18.16 0.07
C LYS A 80 -2.84 -18.23 1.50
N GLY A 81 -3.62 -17.25 1.95
CA GLY A 81 -4.10 -17.17 3.32
C GLY A 81 -3.01 -16.84 4.34
N GLU A 82 -1.88 -16.27 3.90
CA GLU A 82 -0.80 -15.84 4.81
C GLU A 82 -1.16 -14.58 5.60
N CYS A 83 -2.15 -13.81 5.13
CA CYS A 83 -2.66 -12.58 5.73
C CYS A 83 -3.99 -12.19 5.07
N SER A 84 -4.88 -11.52 5.79
CA SER A 84 -6.11 -10.97 5.21
C SER A 84 -5.99 -9.56 4.64
N ILE A 85 -4.90 -8.83 4.91
CA ILE A 85 -4.70 -7.43 4.47
C ILE A 85 -3.33 -7.27 3.81
N ALA A 86 -3.29 -6.56 2.68
CA ALA A 86 -2.05 -6.16 2.02
C ALA A 86 -2.06 -4.65 1.69
N VAL A 87 -0.98 -3.96 2.09
CA VAL A 87 -0.73 -2.57 1.71
C VAL A 87 0.14 -2.54 0.45
N VAL A 88 -0.43 -2.04 -0.65
CA VAL A 88 0.16 -2.08 -1.99
C VAL A 88 -0.24 -0.86 -2.80
N ASN A 89 0.57 -0.50 -3.81
CA ASN A 89 0.16 0.46 -4.82
C ASN A 89 -0.94 -0.13 -5.70
N HIS A 90 -2.01 0.64 -5.91
CA HIS A 90 -3.22 0.23 -6.63
C HIS A 90 -2.95 -0.33 -8.04
N TYR A 91 -1.96 0.19 -8.77
CA TYR A 91 -1.68 -0.23 -10.14
C TYR A 91 -1.18 -1.69 -10.22
N TYR A 92 -0.54 -2.23 -9.17
CA TYR A 92 -0.15 -3.65 -9.16
C TYR A 92 -1.38 -4.54 -9.11
N TYR A 93 -2.37 -4.18 -8.29
CA TYR A 93 -3.66 -4.87 -8.25
C TYR A 93 -4.37 -4.77 -9.61
N ALA A 94 -4.50 -3.55 -10.17
CA ALA A 94 -5.14 -3.35 -11.46
C ALA A 94 -4.45 -4.15 -12.59
N ARG A 95 -3.12 -4.25 -12.57
CA ARG A 95 -2.37 -5.06 -13.53
C ARG A 95 -2.64 -6.56 -13.39
N LEU A 96 -2.70 -7.06 -12.15
CA LEU A 96 -2.97 -8.47 -11.90
C LEU A 96 -4.41 -8.87 -12.23
N VAL A 97 -5.39 -8.00 -11.94
CA VAL A 97 -6.79 -8.22 -12.33
C VAL A 97 -6.96 -8.30 -13.85
N LYS A 98 -6.14 -7.57 -14.61
CA LYS A 98 -6.14 -7.59 -16.09
C LYS A 98 -5.22 -8.67 -16.69
N SER A 99 -4.55 -9.47 -15.86
CA SER A 99 -3.63 -10.50 -16.32
C SER A 99 -4.38 -11.73 -16.86
N ASN A 100 -3.82 -12.35 -17.90
CA ASN A 100 -4.33 -13.61 -18.44
C ASN A 100 -3.62 -14.84 -17.82
N GLU A 101 -2.68 -14.63 -16.90
CA GLU A 101 -1.96 -15.73 -16.26
C GLU A 101 -2.88 -16.50 -15.29
N GLU A 102 -2.80 -17.83 -15.32
CA GLU A 102 -3.65 -18.71 -14.50
C GLU A 102 -3.59 -18.37 -13.00
N LYS A 103 -2.40 -18.05 -12.50
CA LYS A 103 -2.17 -17.71 -11.09
C LYS A 103 -2.85 -16.40 -10.64
N ASP A 104 -3.26 -15.56 -11.58
CA ASP A 104 -3.85 -14.24 -11.31
C ASP A 104 -5.39 -14.26 -11.39
N LYS A 105 -5.99 -15.28 -12.03
CA LYS A 105 -7.44 -15.37 -12.30
C LYS A 105 -8.32 -15.24 -11.05
N ASP A 106 -7.83 -15.74 -9.92
CA ASP A 106 -8.57 -15.75 -8.66
C ASP A 106 -8.50 -14.41 -7.89
N ILE A 107 -7.58 -13.52 -8.24
CA ILE A 107 -7.36 -12.25 -7.52
C ILE A 107 -8.65 -11.41 -7.42
N PRO A 108 -9.34 -11.07 -8.53
CA PRO A 108 -10.58 -10.29 -8.44
C PRO A 108 -11.72 -11.02 -7.70
N ASN A 109 -11.68 -12.35 -7.67
CA ASN A 109 -12.69 -13.15 -7.00
C ASN A 109 -12.44 -13.34 -5.50
N LYS A 110 -11.20 -13.22 -5.04
CA LYS A 110 -10.82 -13.47 -3.63
C LYS A 110 -10.43 -12.20 -2.87
N THR A 111 -10.18 -11.10 -3.57
CA THR A 111 -9.69 -9.87 -2.96
C THR A 111 -10.47 -8.66 -3.43
N LYS A 112 -10.33 -7.55 -2.70
CA LYS A 112 -10.83 -6.23 -3.11
C LYS A 112 -9.88 -5.12 -2.70
N ILE A 113 -9.97 -3.99 -3.40
CA ILE A 113 -9.23 -2.77 -3.05
C ILE A 113 -10.10 -1.88 -2.16
N ILE A 114 -9.47 -1.25 -1.17
CA ILE A 114 -10.10 -0.24 -0.32
C ILE A 114 -9.17 0.97 -0.36
N PHE A 115 -9.74 2.14 -0.66
CA PHE A 115 -9.05 3.42 -0.56
C PHE A 115 -9.35 4.02 0.81
N LEU A 116 -8.29 4.29 1.58
CA LEU A 116 -8.39 4.71 2.97
C LEU A 116 -8.54 6.23 3.10
N ASP A 117 -8.93 6.67 4.29
CA ASP A 117 -8.90 8.05 4.77
C ASP A 117 -9.76 9.01 3.93
N GLN A 118 -10.81 8.50 3.26
CA GLN A 118 -11.68 9.26 2.36
C GLN A 118 -12.46 10.40 3.04
N ASN A 119 -12.60 10.35 4.37
CA ASN A 119 -13.27 11.38 5.18
C ASN A 119 -12.26 12.15 6.08
N ASP A 120 -10.96 12.09 5.77
CA ASP A 120 -9.89 12.77 6.52
C ASP A 120 -8.85 13.36 5.54
N ILE A 121 -7.56 13.01 5.64
CA ILE A 121 -6.48 13.54 4.79
C ILE A 121 -6.49 13.00 3.35
N GLY A 122 -7.39 12.07 3.04
CA GLY A 122 -7.44 11.35 1.77
C GLY A 122 -6.42 10.22 1.68
N SER A 123 -6.62 9.30 0.74
CA SER A 123 -5.65 8.23 0.47
C SER A 123 -4.30 8.82 0.05
N HIS A 124 -3.21 8.27 0.59
CA HIS A 124 -1.87 8.62 0.11
C HIS A 124 -1.73 8.31 -1.39
N VAL A 125 -1.38 9.32 -2.17
CA VAL A 125 -1.10 9.21 -3.60
C VAL A 125 0.36 9.57 -3.84
N ASN A 126 1.01 8.82 -4.74
CA ASN A 126 2.36 9.09 -5.20
C ASN A 126 2.37 9.20 -6.74
N LEU A 127 3.39 9.82 -7.31
CA LEU A 127 3.45 10.17 -8.72
C LEU A 127 4.73 9.65 -9.38
N SER A 128 4.63 9.37 -10.68
CA SER A 128 5.80 9.24 -11.54
C SER A 128 6.05 10.60 -12.18
N GLY A 129 7.23 11.17 -11.93
CA GLY A 129 7.62 12.48 -12.44
C GLY A 129 8.88 12.39 -13.29
N VAL A 130 9.02 13.33 -14.22
CA VAL A 130 10.24 13.54 -15.01
C VAL A 130 10.65 15.00 -14.90
N GLY A 131 11.95 15.27 -15.00
CA GLY A 131 12.49 16.62 -14.96
C GLY A 131 13.69 16.75 -15.89
N ILE A 132 13.90 17.96 -16.42
CA ILE A 132 15.05 18.26 -17.26
C ILE A 132 16.26 18.53 -16.35
N ILE A 133 17.37 17.82 -16.60
CA ILE A 133 18.60 18.04 -15.83
C ILE A 133 19.22 19.41 -16.16
N LYS A 134 19.78 20.07 -15.14
CA LYS A 134 20.33 21.43 -15.24
C LYS A 134 21.36 21.60 -16.37
N SER A 135 22.11 20.55 -16.71
CA SER A 135 23.15 20.54 -17.73
C SER A 135 22.64 20.16 -19.14
N SER A 136 21.33 20.04 -19.35
CA SER A 136 20.78 19.65 -20.65
C SER A 136 21.16 20.67 -21.72
N LYS A 137 21.82 20.20 -22.79
CA LYS A 137 22.16 21.03 -23.96
C LYS A 137 21.01 21.13 -24.96
N ASN A 138 19.97 20.31 -24.80
CA ASN A 138 18.86 20.17 -25.74
C ASN A 138 17.50 20.50 -25.09
N ILE A 139 17.43 21.62 -24.38
CA ILE A 139 16.24 22.04 -23.62
C ILE A 139 15.02 22.20 -24.53
N LYS A 140 15.18 22.72 -25.75
CA LYS A 140 14.06 23.01 -26.68
C LYS A 140 13.33 21.77 -27.21
N MET A 141 13.97 20.60 -27.30
CA MET A 141 13.31 19.35 -27.72
C MET A 141 12.54 18.67 -26.57
N GLN A 142 12.68 19.17 -25.34
CA GLN A 142 12.22 18.50 -24.11
C GLN A 142 11.02 19.20 -23.47
N THR A 143 10.59 20.34 -24.02
CA THR A 143 9.40 21.09 -23.63
C THR A 143 8.52 21.30 -24.86
N TYR A 144 7.41 20.57 -24.94
CA TYR A 144 6.32 20.85 -25.88
C TYR A 144 5.36 21.84 -25.25
#